data_AF-A0A124H2D5-F1
#
_entry.id   AF-A0A124H2D5-F1
#
_cell.length_a   1.000
_cell.length_b   1.000
_cell.length_c   1.000
_cell.angle_alpha   90.00
_cell.angle_beta   90.00
_cell.angle_gamma   90.00
#
_symmetry.space_group_name_H-M   'P 1'
#
loop_
_entity.id
_entity.type
_entity.pdbx_description
1 polymer ?
#
loop_
_entity_poly.entity_id
_entity_poly.type
_entity_poly.pdbx_seq_one_letter_code
_entity_poly.pdbx_strand_id
1 'polypeptide(L)' 'MNEWIVTIPTVSASTPNTEPTCGSQSWMIRAHLPWHARELALTAAATEKAVRRRRGATLDITGMNVARRARTWFAHNIL' A
#
# COMPACT_ATOMS: atom_id res chain seq x y z
N MET A 1 7.59 1.48 19.61
CA MET A 1 6.72 1.44 18.41
C MET A 1 7.36 0.56 17.36
N ASN A 2 6.57 -0.20 16.61
CA ASN A 2 7.04 -1.06 15.52
C ASN A 2 6.87 -0.33 14.18
N GLU A 3 7.73 -0.63 13.21
CA GLU A 3 7.56 -0.18 11.82
C GLU A 3 6.86 -1.27 11.01
N TRP A 4 5.83 -0.87 10.28
CA TRP A 4 5.02 -1.71 9.43
C TRP A 4 5.07 -1.19 8.00
N ILE A 5 5.14 -2.09 7.04
CA ILE A 5 4.99 -1.80 5.63
C ILE A 5 3.59 -2.27 5.25
N VAL A 6 2.74 -1.34 4.85
CA VAL A 6 1.40 -1.63 4.36
C VAL A 6 1.38 -1.41 2.86
N THR A 7 1.06 -2.45 2.10
CA THR A 7 1.01 -2.39 0.63
C THR A 7 -0.43 -2.61 0.18
N ILE A 8 -0.94 -1.71 -0.65
CA ILE A 8 -2.29 -1.78 -1.23
C ILE A 8 -2.14 -1.80 -2.76
N PRO A 9 -2.67 -2.82 -3.45
CA PRO A 9 -2.74 -2.83 -4.90
C PRO A 9 -3.58 -1.66 -5.43
N THR A 10 -3.14 -1.07 -6.54
CA THR A 10 -3.88 -0.04 -7.26
C THR A 10 -4.33 -0.60 -8.59
N VAL A 11 -5.63 -0.57 -8.86
CA VAL A 11 -6.21 -0.92 -10.16
C VAL A 11 -6.64 0.38 -10.83
N SER A 12 -6.05 0.71 -11.97
CA SER A 12 -6.56 1.79 -12.80
C SER A 12 -7.67 1.25 -13.69
N ALA A 13 -8.85 1.89 -13.64
CA ALA A 13 -9.90 1.62 -14.62
C ALA A 13 -9.49 2.39 -15.89
N SER A 14 -8.61 1.78 -16.67
CA SER A 14 -8.36 2.28 -18.02
C SER A 14 -9.61 2.05 -18.87
N THR A 15 -9.77 2.90 -19.88
CA THR A 15 -10.85 2.82 -20.87
C THR A 15 -11.02 1.38 -21.40
N PRO A 16 -12.22 0.98 -21.84
CA PRO A 16 -12.60 -0.42 -22.11
C PRO A 16 -11.73 -1.19 -23.14
N ASN A 17 -10.74 -0.56 -23.76
CA ASN A 17 -9.81 -1.17 -24.72
C ASN A 17 -8.33 -1.11 -24.28
N THR A 18 -8.04 -0.71 -23.04
CA THR A 18 -6.66 -0.66 -22.52
C THR A 18 -6.56 -1.61 -21.34
N GLU A 19 -5.52 -2.44 -21.29
CA GLU A 19 -5.29 -3.35 -20.16
C GLU A 19 -5.30 -2.57 -18.83
N PRO A 20 -5.99 -3.10 -17.81
CA PRO A 20 -6.00 -2.46 -16.49
C PRO A 20 -4.56 -2.37 -15.99
N THR A 21 -4.06 -1.15 -15.81
CA THR A 21 -2.73 -0.95 -15.24
C THR A 21 -2.79 -1.31 -13.76
N CYS A 22 -2.17 -2.43 -13.41
CA CYS A 22 -2.00 -2.89 -12.04
C CYS A 22 -0.72 -2.30 -11.46
N GLY A 23 -0.85 -1.49 -10.42
CA GLY A 23 0.25 -0.98 -9.61
C GLY A 23 0.11 -1.41 -8.16
N SER A 24 1.04 -0.98 -7.31
CA SER A 24 0.88 -1.08 -5.88
C SER A 24 1.40 0.18 -5.21
N GLN A 25 0.89 0.45 -4.02
CA GLN A 25 1.35 1.54 -3.18
C GLN A 25 1.69 1.03 -1.80
N SER A 26 2.88 1.40 -1.32
CA SER A 26 3.36 1.01 0.00
C SER A 26 3.54 2.23 0.89
N TRP A 27 3.10 2.12 2.13
CA TRP A 27 3.34 3.10 3.19
C TRP A 27 4.16 2.47 4.31
N MET A 28 5.07 3.25 4.87
CA MET A 28 5.78 2.90 6.09
C MET A 28 5.10 3.57 7.28
N ILE A 29 4.56 2.78 8.20
CA ILE A 29 3.73 3.27 9.31
C ILE A 29 4.32 2.81 10.63
N ARG A 30 4.44 3.75 11.57
CA ARG A 30 4.85 3.47 12.95
C ARG A 30 3.61 3.23 13.80
N ALA A 31 3.45 2.00 14.28
CA ALA A 31 2.33 1.62 15.14
C ALA A 31 2.74 0.52 16.13
N HIS A 32 2.02 0.43 17.24
CA HIS A 32 2.27 -0.65 18.22
C HIS A 32 1.81 -2.01 17.68
N LEU A 33 0.67 -2.04 16.99
CA LEU A 33 -0.02 -3.24 16.54
C LEU A 33 -0.29 -3.19 15.02
N PRO A 34 -0.39 -4.35 14.35
CA PRO A 34 -0.60 -4.42 12.90
C PRO A 34 -1.95 -3.85 12.45
N TRP A 35 -3.02 -4.04 13.22
CA TRP A 35 -4.35 -3.52 12.88
C TRP A 35 -4.37 -1.98 12.93
N HIS A 36 -3.64 -1.37 13.87
CA HIS A 36 -3.53 0.09 13.95
C HIS A 36 -2.71 0.65 12.77
N ALA A 37 -1.65 -0.06 12.35
CA ALA A 37 -0.94 0.30 11.12
C ALA A 37 -1.85 0.23 9.89
N ARG A 38 -2.71 -0.79 9.82
CA ARG A 38 -3.71 -0.95 8.76
C ARG A 38 -4.72 0.19 8.73
N GLU A 39 -5.26 0.59 9.88
CA GLU A 39 -6.21 1.70 9.98
C GLU A 39 -5.60 3.01 9.51
N LEU A 40 -4.38 3.33 9.95
CA LEU A 40 -3.65 4.51 9.50
C LEU A 40 -3.37 4.47 7.98
N ALA A 41 -3.04 3.30 7.44
CA ALA A 41 -2.86 3.12 6.00
C ALA A 41 -4.17 3.34 5.25
N LEU A 42 -5.29 2.86 5.78
CA LEU A 42 -6.62 3.05 5.20
C LEU A 42 -7.04 4.52 5.20
N THR A 43 -6.76 5.26 6.27
CA THR A 43 -7.04 6.70 6.32
C THR A 43 -6.20 7.46 5.28
N ALA A 44 -4.91 7.16 5.17
CA ALA A 44 -4.04 7.72 4.14
C ALA A 44 -4.47 7.31 2.71
N ALA A 45 -4.87 6.05 2.54
CA ALA A 45 -5.40 5.54 1.29
C ALA A 45 -6.73 6.20 0.91
N ALA A 46 -7.59 6.54 1.88
CA ALA A 46 -8.86 7.20 1.62
C ALA A 46 -8.69 8.65 1.17
N THR A 47 -7.76 9.39 1.79
CA THR A 47 -7.41 10.75 1.36
C THR A 47 -6.79 10.74 -0.03
N GLU A 48 -5.91 9.77 -0.32
CA GLU A 48 -5.38 9.58 -1.67
C GLU A 48 -6.42 9.09 -2.68
N LYS A 49 -7.36 8.23 -2.27
CA LYS A 49 -8.45 7.73 -3.14
C LYS A 49 -9.36 8.86 -3.60
N ALA A 50 -9.59 9.88 -2.77
CA ALA A 50 -10.32 11.08 -3.18
C ALA A 50 -9.58 11.84 -4.30
N VAL A 51 -8.24 11.89 -4.24
CA VAL A 51 -7.39 12.48 -5.30
C VAL A 51 -7.31 11.58 -6.54
N ARG A 52 -7.22 10.26 -6.37
CA ARG A 52 -7.08 9.26 -7.44
C ARG A 52 -8.39 8.97 -8.18
N ARG A 53 -9.55 9.07 -7.54
CA ARG A 53 -10.85 9.02 -8.22
C ARG A 53 -10.97 10.12 -9.28
N ARG A 54 -10.38 11.30 -9.03
CA ARG A 54 -10.29 12.37 -10.06
C ARG A 54 -9.38 12.00 -11.23
N ARG A 55 -8.52 10.98 -11.09
CA ARG A 55 -7.55 10.50 -12.08
C ARG A 55 -7.87 9.10 -12.64
N GLY A 56 -9.03 8.52 -12.33
CA GLY A 56 -9.45 7.20 -12.85
C GLY A 56 -8.81 5.97 -12.18
N ALA A 57 -8.13 6.13 -11.04
CA ALA A 57 -7.46 5.02 -10.34
C ALA A 57 -8.15 4.67 -9.01
N THR A 58 -8.26 3.37 -8.70
CA THR A 58 -8.87 2.85 -7.47
C THR A 58 -7.89 1.97 -6.70
N LEU A 59 -7.86 2.14 -5.38
CA LEU A 59 -7.11 1.26 -4.48
C LEU A 59 -7.95 0.03 -4.15
N ASP A 60 -7.41 -1.17 -4.41
CA ASP A 60 -8.00 -2.45 -4.02
C ASP A 60 -7.60 -2.79 -2.60
N ILE A 61 -8.51 -2.52 -1.68
CA ILE A 61 -8.33 -2.73 -0.25
C ILE A 61 -8.34 -4.23 0.10
N THR A 62 -8.91 -5.09 -0.76
CA THR A 62 -9.04 -6.53 -0.50
C THR A 62 -7.70 -7.26 -0.60
N GLY A 63 -6.83 -6.84 -1.52
CA GLY A 63 -5.46 -7.34 -1.67
C GLY A 63 -4.43 -6.69 -0.74
N MET A 64 -4.84 -5.99 0.31
CA MET A 64 -3.92 -5.29 1.20
C MET A 64 -3.04 -6.26 2.01
N ASN A 65 -1.73 -6.00 2.00
CA ASN A 65 -0.75 -6.71 2.82
C ASN A 65 -0.18 -5.80 3.92
N VAL A 66 -0.04 -6.33 5.13
CA VAL A 66 0.55 -5.63 6.29
C VAL A 66 1.69 -6.50 6.81
N ALA A 67 2.93 -6.07 6.56
CA ALA A 67 4.11 -6.76 7.03
C ALA A 67 4.82 -5.93 8.10
N ARG A 68 5.31 -6.58 9.16
CA ARG A 68 6.26 -5.91 10.06
C ARG A 68 7.53 -5.70 9.28
N ARG A 69 8.09 -4.48 9.30
CA ARG A 69 9.44 -4.26 8.78
C ARG A 69 10.36 -5.11 9.64
N ALA A 70 10.87 -6.21 9.07
CA ALA A 70 12.03 -6.85 9.66
C ALA A 70 13.08 -5.75 9.77
N ARG A 71 13.64 -5.53 10.96
CA ARG A 71 14.96 -4.91 11.06
C ARG A 71 15.84 -5.82 10.23
N THR A 72 16.06 -5.45 8.97
CA THR A 72 16.92 -6.23 8.11
C THR A 72 18.26 -6.22 8.82
N TRP A 73 18.60 -7.37 9.40
CA TRP A 73 19.95 -7.87 9.30
C TRP A 73 20.24 -7.93 7.80
N PHE A 74 20.64 -6.78 7.24
CA PHE A 74 21.40 -6.76 6.00
C PHE A 74 22.72 -7.47 6.33
N ALA A 75 22.66 -8.80 6.40
CA ALA A 75 23.77 -9.60 5.97
C ALA A 75 24.02 -9.15 4.54
N HIS A 76 25.11 -8.41 4.39
CA HIS A 76 25.78 -8.22 3.12
C HIS A 76 25.84 -9.58 2.42
N ASN A 77 25.02 -9.77 1.40
CA ASN A 77 25.35 -10.68 0.32
C ASN A 77 25.20 -9.87 -0.97
N ILE A 78 26.19 -9.00 -1.13
CA ILE A 78 26.82 -8.77 -2.43
C ILE A 78 27.35 -10.13 -2.85
N LEU A 79 26.85 -10.66 -3.97
CA LEU A 79 27.61 -11.32 -5.04
C LEU A 79 26.64 -11.61 -6.19
#